data_AF-A0A117N3N1-F1
#
_entry.id   AF-A0A117N3N1-F1
#
_cell.length_a   1.000
_cell.length_b   1.000
_cell.length_c   1.000
_cell.angle_alpha   90.00
_cell.angle_beta   90.00
_cell.angle_gamma   90.00
#
_symmetry.space_group_name_H-M   'P 1'
#
loop_
_entity.id
_entity.type
_entity.pdbx_description
1 polymer ?
#
loop_
_entity_poly.entity_id
_entity_poly.type
_entity_poly.pdbx_seq_one_letter_code
_entity_poly.pdbx_strand_id
1 'polypeptide(L)'
;MSGFRRGIFERLKSSKLFRRAYVRETVKQGVAHQIRAMRESRNMKQSDLATLSGKSQSNIARLEDPDYGKFTIQTLLDMADAFDVWLSIEFVSFKEGLRRSEDKTISGLNAKSFCDDDATWERSPPIVFTEPIKTKLSNTPDTTTWDNRGQAAVVTTYVSRKVLYS
;
A
#
# COMPACT_ATOMS: atom_id res chain seq x y z
N MET A 1 -12.78 17.59 -4.60
CA MET A 1 -11.37 17.95 -4.29
C MET A 1 -11.37 19.35 -3.68
N SER A 2 -10.89 19.53 -2.44
CA SER A 2 -10.76 20.86 -1.82
C SER A 2 -9.79 21.74 -2.65
N GLY A 3 -9.95 23.07 -2.60
CA GLY A 3 -9.18 24.01 -3.43
C GLY A 3 -7.66 23.84 -3.30
N PHE A 4 -7.19 23.49 -2.10
CA PHE A 4 -5.78 23.17 -1.81
C PHE A 4 -5.23 22.01 -2.66
N ARG A 5 -6.03 20.95 -2.86
CA ARG A 5 -5.62 19.75 -3.61
C ARG A 5 -5.42 20.03 -5.09
N ARG A 6 -6.28 20.87 -5.66
CA ARG A 6 -6.15 21.30 -7.06
C ARG A 6 -4.84 22.08 -7.26
N GLY A 7 -4.51 22.98 -6.34
CA GLY A 7 -3.26 23.76 -6.40
C GLY A 7 -2.01 22.90 -6.34
N ILE A 8 -1.94 21.92 -5.44
CA ILE A 8 -0.79 20.98 -5.38
C ILE A 8 -0.72 20.12 -6.65
N PHE A 9 -1.85 19.60 -7.13
CA PHE A 9 -1.86 18.75 -8.30
C PHE A 9 -1.37 19.46 -9.57
N GLU A 10 -1.76 20.73 -9.78
CA GLU A 10 -1.24 21.52 -10.90
C GLU A 10 0.28 21.76 -10.79
N ARG A 11 0.81 22.00 -9.58
CA ARG A 11 2.26 22.10 -9.35
C ARG A 11 2.99 20.78 -9.60
N LEU A 12 2.36 19.65 -9.28
CA LEU A 12 2.90 18.32 -9.59
C LEU A 12 3.00 18.10 -11.11
N LYS A 13 2.06 18.63 -11.90
CA LYS A 13 2.14 18.56 -13.36
C LYS A 13 3.27 19.43 -13.91
N SER A 14 3.48 20.62 -13.36
CA SER A 14 4.39 21.61 -13.93
C SER A 14 5.88 21.23 -13.87
N SER A 15 6.33 20.41 -12.90
CA SER A 15 7.76 20.10 -12.76
C SER A 15 8.09 18.75 -12.12
N LYS A 16 9.03 18.01 -12.74
CA LYS A 16 9.64 16.80 -12.16
C LYS A 16 10.44 17.11 -10.89
N LEU A 17 11.09 18.28 -10.81
CA LEU A 17 11.82 18.71 -9.62
C LEU A 17 10.86 18.92 -8.45
N PHE A 18 9.72 19.56 -8.71
CA PHE A 18 8.68 19.73 -7.69
C PHE A 18 8.14 18.39 -7.21
N ARG A 19 7.82 17.45 -8.12
CA ARG A 19 7.40 16.09 -7.74
C ARG A 19 8.41 15.38 -6.84
N ARG A 20 9.70 15.48 -7.16
CA ARG A 20 10.78 14.86 -6.36
C ARG A 20 10.88 15.47 -4.97
N ALA A 21 10.86 16.80 -4.87
CA ALA A 21 10.90 17.48 -3.57
C ALA A 21 9.67 17.14 -2.75
N TYR A 22 8.48 17.23 -3.35
CA TYR A 22 7.21 16.97 -2.70
C TYR A 22 7.14 15.56 -2.09
N VAL A 23 7.52 14.52 -2.85
CA VAL A 23 7.53 13.14 -2.33
C VAL A 23 8.49 13.00 -1.17
N ARG A 24 9.72 13.52 -1.28
CA ARG A 24 10.71 13.41 -0.19
C ARG A 24 10.23 14.08 1.08
N GLU A 25 9.76 15.32 1.00
CA GLU A 25 9.31 16.05 2.18
C GLU A 25 8.06 15.42 2.78
N THR A 26 7.10 15.02 1.94
CA THR A 26 5.86 14.40 2.43
C THR A 26 6.12 13.08 3.15
N VAL A 27 7.01 12.23 2.62
CA VAL A 27 7.36 10.96 3.27
C VAL A 27 8.13 11.18 4.56
N LYS A 28 9.16 12.04 4.55
CA LYS A 28 9.99 12.32 5.74
C LYS A 28 9.17 12.89 6.89
N GLN A 29 8.41 13.95 6.62
CA GLN A 29 7.56 14.60 7.61
C GLN A 29 6.44 13.67 8.06
N GLY A 30 5.87 12.89 7.14
CA GLY A 30 4.82 11.92 7.44
C GLY A 30 5.28 10.89 8.47
N VAL A 31 6.44 10.27 8.25
CA VAL A 31 7.02 9.29 9.18
C VAL A 31 7.32 9.91 10.54
N ALA A 32 7.95 11.09 10.58
CA ALA A 32 8.29 11.76 11.84
C ALA A 32 7.03 12.09 12.66
N HIS A 33 6.01 12.67 12.01
CA HIS A 33 4.72 12.95 12.66
C HIS A 33 4.01 11.68 13.09
N GLN A 34 4.09 10.59 12.32
CA GLN A 34 3.44 9.33 12.65
C GLN A 34 4.05 8.70 13.91
N ILE A 35 5.38 8.63 13.99
CA ILE A 35 6.08 8.13 15.19
C ILE A 35 5.67 8.95 16.42
N ARG A 36 5.67 10.28 16.29
CA ARG A 36 5.26 11.18 17.37
C ARG A 36 3.80 10.98 17.76
N ALA A 37 2.89 10.89 16.80
CA ALA A 37 1.46 10.69 17.04
C ALA A 37 1.19 9.37 17.77
N MET A 38 1.82 8.26 17.34
CA MET A 38 1.70 6.95 17.98
C MET A 38 2.27 6.94 19.40
N ARG A 39 3.36 7.68 19.64
CA ARG A 39 3.93 7.84 20.99
C ARG A 39 3.00 8.64 21.91
N GLU A 40 2.52 9.79 21.44
CA GLU A 40 1.65 10.67 22.22
C GLU A 40 0.29 10.02 22.50
N SER A 41 -0.28 9.28 21.54
CA SER A 41 -1.54 8.55 21.74
C SER A 41 -1.46 7.45 22.80
N ARG A 42 -0.25 6.92 23.04
CA ARG A 42 0.05 5.92 24.09
C ARG A 42 0.55 6.55 25.39
N ASN A 43 0.49 7.88 25.52
CA ASN A 43 0.98 8.64 26.68
C ASN A 43 2.47 8.38 27.02
N MET A 44 3.26 8.01 26.03
CA MET A 44 4.68 7.70 26.22
C MET A 44 5.54 8.96 26.12
N LYS A 45 6.57 9.07 26.96
CA LYS A 45 7.67 10.01 26.77
C LYS A 45 8.65 9.48 25.73
N GLN A 46 9.50 10.36 25.20
CA GLN A 46 10.57 9.94 24.27
C GLN A 46 11.54 8.93 24.91
N SER A 47 11.76 9.01 26.22
CA SER A 47 12.55 8.02 26.99
C SER A 47 11.91 6.63 26.95
N ASP A 48 10.58 6.56 27.02
CA ASP A 48 9.86 5.29 27.12
C ASP A 48 9.93 4.56 25.78
N LEU A 49 9.74 5.29 24.68
CA LEU A 49 9.93 4.76 23.32
C LEU A 49 11.40 4.37 23.06
N ALA A 50 12.35 5.11 23.62
CA ALA A 50 13.77 4.79 23.52
C ALA A 50 14.06 3.43 24.16
N THR A 51 13.51 3.17 25.35
CA THR A 51 13.61 1.88 26.03
C THR A 51 12.98 0.74 25.23
N LEU A 52 11.76 0.92 24.70
CA LEU A 52 11.06 -0.13 23.94
C LEU A 52 11.78 -0.48 22.63
N SER A 53 12.35 0.50 21.96
CA SER A 53 13.03 0.31 20.66
C SER A 53 14.52 0.02 20.77
N GLY A 54 15.09 -0.05 21.98
CA GLY A 54 16.53 -0.23 22.18
C GLY A 54 17.39 0.93 21.63
N LYS A 55 16.84 2.15 21.62
CA LYS A 55 17.52 3.37 21.10
C LYS A 55 17.78 4.36 22.24
N SER A 56 18.54 5.42 21.95
CA SER A 56 18.70 6.54 22.87
C SER A 56 17.54 7.55 22.71
N GLN A 57 17.22 8.28 23.77
CA GLN A 57 16.21 9.36 23.71
C GLN A 57 16.57 10.43 22.67
N SER A 58 17.86 10.75 22.51
CA SER A 58 18.33 11.68 21.48
C SER A 58 18.06 11.17 20.07
N ASN A 59 18.19 9.85 19.84
CA ASN A 59 17.80 9.24 18.57
C ASN A 59 16.29 9.35 18.36
N ILE A 60 15.46 9.04 19.36
CA ILE A 60 13.99 9.22 19.25
C ILE A 60 13.62 10.66 18.91
N ALA A 61 14.23 11.64 19.58
CA ALA A 61 13.98 13.05 19.28
C ALA A 61 14.29 13.42 17.82
N ARG A 62 15.37 12.86 17.26
CA ARG A 62 15.71 13.03 15.83
C ARG A 62 14.72 12.31 14.91
N LEU A 63 14.22 11.15 15.33
CA LEU A 63 13.23 10.41 14.54
C LEU A 63 11.89 11.13 14.46
N GLU A 64 11.55 11.91 15.50
CA GLU A 64 10.34 12.74 15.56
C GLU A 64 10.51 14.12 14.93
N ASP A 65 11.73 14.48 14.50
CA ASP A 65 12.03 15.76 13.87
C ASP A 65 11.67 15.74 12.36
N PRO A 66 10.69 16.54 11.90
CA PRO A 66 10.28 16.59 10.50
C PRO A 66 11.40 17.06 9.55
N ASP A 67 12.40 17.81 10.06
CA ASP A 67 13.51 18.34 9.26
C ASP A 67 14.71 17.38 9.20
N TYR A 68 14.78 16.38 10.10
CA TYR A 68 15.87 15.40 10.11
C TYR A 68 15.82 14.49 8.88
N GLY A 69 14.67 13.83 8.69
CA GLY A 69 14.34 13.10 7.46
C GLY A 69 15.29 11.96 7.08
N LYS A 70 16.02 11.37 8.02
CA LYS A 70 16.93 10.24 7.79
C LYS A 70 16.49 9.02 8.59
N PHE A 71 15.98 8.02 7.88
CA PHE A 71 15.51 6.76 8.43
C PHE A 71 16.05 5.62 7.57
N THR A 72 16.50 4.53 8.19
CA THR A 72 16.73 3.26 7.49
C THR A 72 15.47 2.41 7.60
N ILE A 73 15.33 1.41 6.73
CA ILE A 73 14.23 0.42 6.84
C ILE A 73 14.31 -0.28 8.21
N GLN A 74 15.51 -0.62 8.68
CA GLN A 74 15.71 -1.22 10.00
C GLN A 74 15.14 -0.34 11.12
N THR A 75 15.43 0.97 11.10
CA THR A 75 14.88 1.89 12.11
C THR A 75 13.35 1.90 12.09
N LEU A 76 12.72 1.82 10.92
CA LEU A 76 11.26 1.78 10.81
C LEU A 76 10.69 0.45 11.33
N LEU A 77 11.37 -0.67 11.09
CA LEU A 77 11.01 -1.97 11.65
C LEU A 77 11.13 -1.96 13.18
N ASP A 78 12.21 -1.41 13.73
CA ASP A 78 12.38 -1.29 15.18
C ASP A 78 11.27 -0.43 15.83
N MET A 79 10.77 0.59 15.11
CA MET A 79 9.59 1.35 15.58
C MET A 79 8.31 0.52 15.48
N ALA A 80 8.12 -0.23 14.40
CA ALA A 80 6.97 -1.09 14.21
C ALA A 80 6.87 -2.14 15.33
N ASP A 81 8.00 -2.77 15.67
CA ASP A 81 8.11 -3.71 16.79
C ASP A 81 7.82 -3.01 18.13
N ALA A 82 8.41 -1.83 18.38
CA ALA A 82 8.21 -1.09 19.63
C ALA A 82 6.75 -0.62 19.84
N PHE A 83 6.02 -0.35 18.76
CA PHE A 83 4.61 0.05 18.80
C PHE A 83 3.63 -1.12 18.68
N ASP A 84 4.14 -2.32 18.37
CA ASP A 84 3.37 -3.53 18.06
C ASP A 84 2.37 -3.29 16.90
N VAL A 85 2.89 -2.78 15.78
CA VAL A 85 2.12 -2.40 14.58
C VAL A 85 2.70 -2.97 13.30
N TRP A 86 1.86 -3.07 12.26
CA TRP A 86 2.31 -3.46 10.92
C TRP A 86 2.95 -2.29 10.16
N LEU A 87 4.16 -2.51 9.60
CA LEU A 87 4.80 -1.56 8.69
C LEU A 87 4.49 -1.91 7.22
N SER A 88 3.83 -1.01 6.51
CA SER A 88 3.63 -1.11 5.05
C SER A 88 4.49 -0.10 4.28
N ILE A 89 5.27 -0.58 3.31
CA ILE A 89 6.09 0.25 2.40
C ILE A 89 5.70 -0.09 0.96
N GLU A 90 5.12 0.88 0.26
CA GLU A 90 4.56 0.70 -1.09
C GLU A 90 4.96 1.83 -2.04
N PHE A 91 5.18 1.50 -3.31
CA PHE A 91 5.26 2.50 -4.38
C PHE A 91 3.88 2.69 -5.01
N VAL A 92 3.34 3.90 -4.90
CA VAL A 92 1.99 4.24 -5.42
C VAL A 92 2.04 5.36 -6.46
N SER A 93 0.96 5.50 -7.23
CA SER A 93 0.81 6.63 -8.17
C SER A 93 0.69 7.98 -7.44
N PHE A 94 1.02 9.10 -8.09
CA PHE A 94 0.91 10.43 -7.47
C PHE A 94 -0.49 10.78 -6.99
N LYS A 95 -1.54 10.34 -7.71
CA LYS A 95 -2.93 10.58 -7.28
C LYS A 95 -3.22 9.84 -5.98
N GLU A 96 -2.78 8.59 -5.89
CA GLU A 96 -2.96 7.77 -4.69
C GLU A 96 -2.12 8.29 -3.52
N GLY A 97 -0.86 8.66 -3.76
CA GLY A 97 0.00 9.26 -2.73
C GLY A 97 -0.57 10.58 -2.20
N LEU A 98 -1.12 11.43 -3.08
CA LEU A 98 -1.77 12.67 -2.66
C LEU A 98 -2.99 12.37 -1.77
N ARG A 99 -3.84 11.40 -2.16
CA ARG A 99 -5.00 10.95 -1.38
C ARG A 99 -4.59 10.47 0.02
N ARG A 100 -3.56 9.62 0.11
CA ARG A 100 -3.06 9.09 1.39
C ARG A 100 -2.44 10.17 2.29
N SER A 101 -1.86 11.21 1.70
CA SER A 101 -1.22 12.32 2.45
C SER A 101 -2.20 13.36 3.02
N GLU A 102 -3.50 13.24 2.75
CA GLU A 102 -4.51 14.24 3.11
C GLU A 102 -4.76 14.33 4.60
N ASP A 103 -4.76 13.20 5.32
CA ASP A 103 -5.00 13.16 6.75
C ASP A 103 -3.68 13.11 7.52
N LYS A 104 -3.35 14.24 8.16
CA LYS A 104 -2.18 14.38 9.04
C LYS A 104 -2.61 14.63 10.49
N THR A 105 -3.88 14.39 10.82
CA THR A 105 -4.33 14.50 12.21
C THR A 105 -3.69 13.39 13.05
N ILE A 106 -3.56 13.61 14.38
CA ILE A 106 -3.06 12.57 15.29
C ILE A 106 -3.90 11.29 15.15
N SER A 107 -5.23 11.43 15.00
CA SER A 107 -6.13 10.29 14.79
C SER A 107 -5.91 9.57 13.46
N GLY A 108 -5.63 10.31 12.38
CA GLY A 108 -5.37 9.73 11.07
C GLY A 108 -3.99 9.09 10.92
N LEU A 109 -3.03 9.51 11.75
CA LEU A 109 -1.66 8.98 11.77
C LEU A 109 -1.45 7.85 12.78
N ASN A 110 -2.26 7.78 13.84
CA ASN A 110 -2.11 6.76 14.86
C ASN A 110 -2.52 5.38 14.33
N ALA A 111 -1.62 4.41 14.43
CA ALA A 111 -1.92 3.00 14.27
C ALA A 111 -2.12 2.35 15.65
N LYS A 112 -3.22 1.61 15.81
CA LYS A 112 -3.48 0.80 16.99
C LYS A 112 -2.45 -0.32 17.10
N SER A 113 -2.06 -0.67 18.33
CA SER A 113 -1.29 -1.89 18.57
C SER A 113 -2.10 -3.13 18.21
N PHE A 114 -1.46 -4.28 18.01
CA PHE A 114 -2.17 -5.54 17.75
C PHE A 114 -3.22 -5.83 18.83
N CYS A 115 -2.86 -5.69 20.11
CA CYS A 115 -3.79 -5.90 21.22
C CYS A 115 -5.00 -4.94 21.20
N ASP A 116 -4.80 -3.68 20.79
CA ASP A 116 -5.88 -2.69 20.69
C ASP A 116 -6.75 -2.88 19.44
N ASP A 117 -6.24 -3.56 18.41
CA ASP A 117 -6.89 -3.79 17.13
C ASP A 117 -7.68 -5.11 17.09
N ASP A 118 -7.15 -6.19 17.71
CA ASP A 118 -7.76 -7.52 17.76
C ASP A 118 -9.16 -7.52 18.39
N ALA A 119 -9.41 -6.59 19.32
CA ALA A 119 -10.75 -6.39 19.91
C ALA A 119 -11.84 -6.04 18.87
N THR A 120 -11.46 -5.68 17.65
CA THR A 120 -12.38 -5.27 16.56
C THR A 120 -12.38 -6.20 15.36
N TRP A 121 -11.62 -7.31 15.38
CA TRP A 121 -11.58 -8.28 14.29
C TRP A 121 -12.83 -9.18 14.28
N GLU A 122 -13.98 -8.62 13.89
CA GLU A 122 -15.05 -9.44 13.34
C GLU A 122 -14.55 -9.98 12.00
N ARG A 123 -14.43 -11.31 11.87
CA ARG A 123 -14.04 -11.97 10.61
C ARG A 123 -15.01 -11.55 9.50
N SER A 124 -14.67 -10.50 8.76
CA SER A 124 -15.25 -10.29 7.45
C SER A 124 -14.80 -11.48 6.61
N PRO A 125 -15.72 -12.24 6.00
CA PRO A 125 -15.33 -13.36 5.16
C PRO A 125 -14.35 -12.83 4.11
N PRO A 126 -13.31 -13.61 3.77
CA PRO A 126 -12.37 -13.19 2.73
C PRO A 126 -13.17 -12.76 1.51
N ILE A 127 -12.77 -11.65 0.88
CA ILE A 127 -13.33 -11.25 -0.41
C ILE A 127 -12.87 -12.32 -1.41
N VAL A 128 -13.64 -13.40 -1.47
CA VAL A 128 -13.51 -14.40 -2.53
C VAL A 128 -13.95 -13.66 -3.77
N PHE A 129 -13.01 -13.41 -4.69
CA PHE A 129 -13.35 -13.02 -6.05
C PHE A 129 -14.18 -14.15 -6.65
N THR A 130 -15.51 -14.05 -6.51
CA THR A 130 -16.49 -14.99 -7.08
C THR A 130 -16.79 -14.68 -8.53
N GLU A 131 -16.20 -13.62 -9.08
CA GLU A 131 -16.22 -13.43 -10.52
C GLU A 131 -15.39 -14.56 -11.15
N PRO A 132 -15.99 -15.45 -11.95
CA PRO A 132 -15.19 -16.37 -12.74
C PRO A 132 -14.25 -15.50 -13.57
N ILE A 133 -12.96 -15.86 -13.58
CA ILE A 133 -12.01 -15.33 -14.56
C ILE A 133 -12.74 -15.45 -15.90
N LYS A 134 -13.19 -14.32 -16.45
CA LYS A 134 -13.65 -14.27 -17.83
C LYS A 134 -12.40 -14.40 -18.66
N THR A 135 -11.85 -15.60 -18.70
CA THR A 135 -10.90 -16.00 -19.71
C THR A 135 -11.71 -15.84 -20.98
N LYS A 136 -11.52 -14.73 -21.68
CA LYS A 136 -11.72 -14.71 -23.12
C LYS A 136 -10.69 -15.70 -23.67
N LEU A 137 -10.93 -17.00 -23.49
CA LEU A 137 -10.54 -17.96 -24.51
C LEU A 137 -11.36 -17.52 -25.71
N SER A 138 -10.72 -16.74 -26.57
CA SER A 138 -11.16 -16.62 -27.95
C SER A 138 -11.10 -18.03 -28.52
N ASN A 139 -12.18 -18.78 -28.36
CA ASN A 139 -12.47 -19.96 -29.17
C ASN A 139 -12.86 -19.46 -30.56
N THR A 140 -11.96 -18.77 -31.24
CA THR A 140 -11.84 -18.91 -32.68
C THR A 140 -11.05 -20.19 -32.87
N PRO A 141 -11.67 -21.28 -33.34
CA PRO A 141 -10.87 -22.41 -33.78
C PRO A 141 -9.98 -21.90 -34.92
N ASP A 142 -8.68 -21.83 -34.67
CA ASP A 142 -7.69 -21.62 -35.71
C ASP A 142 -7.72 -22.85 -36.61
N THR A 143 -8.60 -22.80 -37.60
CA THR A 143 -8.79 -23.85 -38.60
C THR A 143 -8.03 -23.45 -39.84
N THR A 144 -6.71 -23.40 -39.71
CA THR A 144 -5.83 -23.43 -40.88
C THR A 144 -4.87 -24.60 -40.76
N THR A 145 -5.35 -25.80 -41.09
CA THR A 145 -4.47 -26.92 -41.45
C THR A 145 -4.57 -27.12 -42.96
N TRP A 146 -3.46 -26.93 -43.66
CA TRP A 146 -3.33 -27.18 -45.09
C TRP A 146 -3.28 -28.69 -45.35
N ASP A 147 -4.09 -29.18 -46.30
CA ASP A 147 -3.89 -30.51 -46.86
C ASP A 147 -2.72 -30.48 -47.87
N ASN A 148 -2.10 -31.62 -48.17
CA ASN A 148 -0.99 -31.71 -49.13
C ASN A 148 -1.42 -31.50 -50.60
N ARG A 149 -2.59 -30.91 -50.86
CA ARG A 149 -3.10 -30.58 -52.20
C ARG A 149 -3.78 -29.20 -52.30
N GLY A 150 -3.63 -28.34 -51.30
CA GLY A 150 -3.99 -26.92 -51.37
C GLY A 150 -5.48 -26.61 -51.42
N GLN A 151 -6.38 -27.42 -50.82
CA GLN A 151 -7.79 -27.06 -50.68
C GLN A 151 -8.35 -27.34 -49.27
N ALA A 152 -9.20 -26.43 -48.77
CA ALA A 152 -9.73 -26.48 -47.40
C ALA A 152 -10.89 -27.49 -47.25
N ALA A 153 -10.79 -28.42 -46.30
CA ALA A 153 -11.86 -29.34 -45.92
C ALA A 153 -12.32 -29.08 -44.47
N VAL A 154 -13.63 -28.91 -44.26
CA VAL A 154 -14.23 -28.67 -42.94
C VAL A 154 -14.61 -30.01 -42.31
N VAL A 155 -13.92 -30.42 -41.25
CA VAL A 155 -14.31 -31.58 -40.42
C VAL A 155 -14.84 -31.07 -39.08
N THR A 156 -16.15 -31.15 -38.90
CA THR A 156 -16.82 -30.82 -37.64
C THR A 156 -16.85 -32.05 -36.74
N THR A 157 -15.97 -32.12 -35.73
CA THR A 157 -16.05 -33.14 -34.69
C THR A 157 -16.54 -32.52 -33.38
N TYR A 158 -17.76 -32.86 -32.99
CA TYR A 158 -18.38 -32.47 -31.71
C TYR A 158 -17.79 -33.32 -30.58
N VAL A 159 -17.15 -32.71 -29.59
CA VAL A 159 -16.72 -33.41 -28.37
C VAL A 159 -17.54 -32.90 -27.20
N SER A 160 -18.60 -33.63 -26.85
CA SER A 160 -19.31 -33.47 -25.57
C SER A 160 -18.43 -33.97 -24.42
N ARG A 161 -18.22 -33.14 -23.40
CA ARG A 161 -17.67 -33.60 -22.11
C ARG A 161 -18.68 -33.40 -20.99
N LYS A 162 -19.09 -34.53 -20.40
CA LYS A 162 -19.84 -34.65 -19.14
C LYS A 162 -19.02 -34.09 -17.98
N VAL A 163 -19.65 -33.29 -17.14
CA VAL A 163 -19.17 -32.92 -15.80
C VAL A 163 -19.60 -34.04 -14.84
N LEU A 164 -18.65 -34.61 -14.10
CA LEU A 164 -18.93 -35.48 -12.96
C LEU A 164 -18.27 -34.84 -11.73
N TYR A 165 -19.08 -34.55 -10.71
CA TYR A 165 -18.62 -34.17 -9.39
C TYR A 165 -18.43 -35.42 -8.53
N SER A 166 -17.32 -35.48 -7.80
CA SER A 166 -17.15 -36.24 -6.57
C SER A 166 -16.20 -35.46 -5.67
#